data_AF-A0A3R7F5T5-F1
#
_entry.id   AF-A0A3R7F5T5-F1
#
_cell.length_a   1.000
_cell.length_b   1.000
_cell.length_c   1.000
_cell.angle_alpha   90.00
_cell.angle_beta   90.00
_cell.angle_gamma   90.00
#
_symmetry.space_group_name_H-M   'P 1'
#
loop_
_entity.id
_entity.type
_entity.pdbx_description
1 polymer ?
#
loop_
_entity_poly.entity_id
_entity_poly.type
_entity_poly.pdbx_seq_one_letter_code
_entity_poly.pdbx_strand_id
1 'polypeptide(L)' 'RAYDEVILVDEHDNLLATGKAMLSGEEMKKFEHGVAVKVRYGASQG' A
#
# COMPACT_ATOMS: atom_id res chain seq x y z
N ARG A 1 -4.67 9.32 -3.46
CA ARG A 1 -6.15 9.15 -3.55
C ARG A 1 -6.44 7.67 -3.80
N ALA A 2 -7.69 7.22 -3.63
CA ALA A 2 -8.07 5.88 -4.07
C ALA A 2 -7.72 5.72 -5.56
N TYR A 3 -7.25 4.52 -5.93
CA TYR A 3 -6.81 4.14 -7.27
C TYR A 3 -5.51 4.75 -7.79
N ASP A 4 -4.79 5.54 -6.99
CA ASP A 4 -3.43 5.98 -7.34
C ASP A 4 -2.42 4.84 -7.20
N GLU A 5 -1.32 4.91 -7.96
CA GLU A 5 -0.15 4.06 -7.71
C GLU A 5 0.55 4.50 -6.42
N VAL A 6 0.99 3.53 -5.63
CA VAL A 6 1.57 3.71 -4.30
C VAL A 6 2.76 2.80 -4.09
N ILE A 7 3.66 3.24 -3.20
CA ILE A 7 4.72 2.43 -2.62
C ILE A 7 4.29 1.97 -1.23
N LEU A 8 4.63 0.73 -0.87
CA LEU A 8 4.46 0.21 0.48
C LEU A 8 5.83 0.23 1.14
N VAL A 9 5.90 0.79 2.34
CA VAL A 9 7.11 0.88 3.15
C VAL A 9 6.87 0.32 4.55
N ASP A 10 7.95 -0.08 5.23
CA ASP A 10 7.91 -0.36 6.66
C ASP A 10 8.06 0.92 7.51
N GLU A 11 8.13 0.78 8.83
CA GLU A 11 8.28 1.91 9.76
C GLU A 11 9.64 2.63 9.69
N HIS A 12 10.62 2.02 9.01
CA HIS A 12 11.94 2.58 8.77
C HIS A 12 12.08 3.17 7.35
N ASP A 13 10.97 3.27 6.62
CA ASP A 13 10.90 3.77 5.23
C ASP A 13 11.60 2.84 4.22
N ASN A 14 11.79 1.55 4.55
CA ASN A 14 12.30 0.57 3.59
C ASN A 14 11.19 0.16 2.62
N LEU A 15 11.49 0.15 1.32
CA LEU A 15 10.56 -0.26 0.29
C LEU A 15 10.22 -1.76 0.39
N LEU A 16 8.93 -2.07 0.46
CA LEU A 16 8.39 -3.44 0.51
C LEU A 16 7.73 -3.86 -0.80
N ALA A 17 7.04 -2.95 -1.50
CA ALA A 17 6.30 -3.26 -2.72
C ALA A 17 5.82 -2.01 -3.46
N THR A 18 5.31 -2.20 -4.68
CA THR A 18 4.50 -1.23 -5.42
C THR A 18 3.13 -1.80 -5.75
N GLY A 19 2.12 -0.94 -5.85
CA GLY A 19 0.76 -1.37 -6.18
C GLY A 19 -0.21 -0.21 -6.37
N LYS A 20 -1.50 -0.54 -6.43
CA LYS A 20 -2.59 0.42 -6.61
C LYS A 20 -3.40 0.54 -5.34
N ALA A 21 -3.55 1.75 -4.81
CA ALA A 21 -4.44 2.02 -3.69
C ALA A 21 -5.89 1.66 -4.05
N MET A 22 -6.59 0.97 -3.17
CA MET A 22 -8.02 0.67 -3.33
C MET A 22 -8.90 1.60 -2.50
N LEU A 23 -8.30 2.22 -1.48
CA LEU A 23 -8.91 3.20 -0.59
C LEU A 23 -8.09 4.50 -0.59
N SER A 24 -8.68 5.59 -0.13
CA SER A 24 -7.89 6.77 0.25
C SER A 24 -7.08 6.50 1.52
N GLY A 25 -6.01 7.27 1.76
CA GLY A 25 -5.20 7.11 2.96
C GLY A 25 -5.97 7.35 4.27
N GLU A 26 -7.03 8.17 4.23
CA GLU A 26 -7.91 8.38 5.39
C GLU A 26 -8.77 7.15 5.67
N GLU A 27 -9.36 6.55 4.63
CA GLU A 27 -10.16 5.32 4.75
C GLU A 27 -9.31 4.13 5.20
N MET A 28 -8.06 3.99 4.69
CA MET A 28 -7.13 2.94 5.13
C MET A 28 -6.85 2.99 6.64
N LYS A 29 -6.91 4.17 7.26
CA LYS A 29 -6.72 4.33 8.71
C LYS A 29 -7.99 4.09 9.52
N LYS A 30 -9.17 4.21 8.91
CA LYS A 30 -10.48 4.07 9.58
C LYS A 30 -11.07 2.68 9.45
N PHE A 31 -10.76 1.96 8.39
CA PHE A 31 -11.35 0.67 8.10
C PHE A 31 -10.46 -0.47 8.61
N GLU A 32 -11.08 -1.41 9.32
CA GLU A 32 -10.39 -2.58 9.88
C GLU A 32 -10.44 -3.81 8.95
N HIS A 33 -11.27 -3.76 7.90
CA HIS A 33 -11.52 -4.89 6.99
C HIS A 33 -11.55 -4.42 5.54
N GLY A 34 -11.14 -5.30 4.62
CA GLY A 34 -11.07 -5.04 3.18
C GLY A 34 -9.65 -4.89 2.65
N VAL A 35 -9.50 -4.75 1.33
CA VAL A 35 -8.20 -4.63 0.67
C VAL A 35 -7.82 -3.14 0.59
N ALA A 36 -6.74 -2.74 1.25
CA ALA A 36 -6.23 -1.36 1.19
C ALA A 36 -5.43 -1.08 -0.10
N VAL A 37 -4.59 -2.03 -0.53
CA VAL A 37 -3.75 -1.90 -1.72
C VAL A 37 -3.74 -3.23 -2.50
N LYS A 38 -3.88 -3.15 -3.82
CA LYS A 38 -3.65 -4.28 -4.72
C LYS A 38 -2.19 -4.26 -5.18
N VAL A 39 -1.37 -5.16 -4.62
CA VAL A 39 0.06 -5.26 -4.92
C VAL A 39 0.30 -5.75 -6.35
N ARG A 40 1.28 -5.16 -7.03
CA ARG A 40 1.71 -5.54 -8.39
C ARG A 40 3.08 -6.21 -8.38
N TYR A 41 4.03 -5.63 -7.64
CA TYR A 41 5.38 -6.16 -7.49
C TYR A 41 5.83 -6.04 -6.04
N GLY A 42 6.30 -7.13 -5.45
CA GLY A 42 7.01 -7.09 -4.17
C GLY A 42 8.47 -6.70 -4.40
N ALA A 43 9.04 -5.91 -3.49
CA ALA A 43 10.47 -5.76 -3.42
C ALA A 43 11.06 -7.09 -2.92
N SER A 44 11.88 -7.73 -3.74
CA SER A 44 12.75 -8.80 -3.28
C SER A 44 13.78 -8.19 -2.34
N GLN A 45 13.72 -8.54 -1.06
CA GLN A 45 14.88 -8.39 -0.19
C GLN A 45 15.95 -9.34 -0.74
N GLY A 46 17.06 -8.78 -1.21
CA GLY A 46 18.26 -9.55 -1.51
C GLY A 46 18.90 -10.10 -0.24
#